data_AF-A0A142X453-F1
#
_entry.id   AF-A0A142X453-F1
#
_cell.length_a   1.000
_cell.length_b   1.000
_cell.length_c   1.000
_cell.angle_alpha   90.00
_cell.angle_beta   90.00
_cell.angle_gamma   90.00
#
_symmetry.space_group_name_H-M   'P 1'
#
loop_
_entity.id
_entity.type
_entity.pdbx_description
1 polymer ?
#
loop_
_entity_poly.entity_id
_entity_poly.type
_entity_poly.pdbx_seq_one_letter_code
_entity_poly.pdbx_strand_id
1 'polypeptide(L)' 'MGTMVKSLWQDECGFVVSSELVLAGTVGVLGLVSGLSEVAGNVNEELKDIGQGVRLNQSYNCRLPSGETWSFQDSDAR' A
#
# COMPACT_ATOMS: atom_id res chain seq x y z
N MET A 1 56.61 11.21 -0.73
CA MET A 1 55.73 10.03 -0.77
C MET A 1 55.03 9.74 0.56
N GLY A 2 55.73 9.74 1.71
CA GLY A 2 55.15 9.34 3.00
C GLY A 2 54.11 10.30 3.62
N THR A 3 54.07 11.56 3.22
CA THR A 3 53.12 12.57 3.73
C THR A 3 51.69 12.36 3.24
N MET A 4 51.52 11.92 1.99
CA MET A 4 50.21 11.66 1.39
C MET A 4 49.55 10.40 1.97
N VAL A 5 50.35 9.37 2.26
CA VAL A 5 49.85 8.14 2.90
C VAL A 5 49.42 8.40 4.35
N LYS A 6 50.15 9.26 5.07
CA LYS A 6 49.75 9.70 6.42
C LYS A 6 48.49 10.55 6.44
N SER A 7 48.30 11.43 5.46
CA SER A 7 47.08 12.25 5.39
C SER A 7 45.84 11.41 5.09
N LEU A 8 45.96 10.39 4.24
CA LEU A 8 44.86 9.44 3.97
C LEU A 8 44.53 8.56 5.19
N TRP A 9 45.54 8.20 6.00
CA TRP A 9 45.34 7.40 7.21
C TRP A 9 44.72 8.18 8.38
N GLN A 10 44.85 9.51 8.36
CA GLN A 10 44.28 10.41 9.36
C GLN A 10 42.95 11.04 8.91
N ASP A 11 42.46 10.68 7.72
CA ASP A 11 41.20 11.19 7.16
C ASP A 11 40.02 10.35 7.68
N GLU A 12 39.60 10.62 8.92
CA GLU A 12 38.45 9.96 9.53
C GLU A 12 37.10 10.59 9.15
N CYS A 13 37.13 11.76 8.53
CA CYS A 13 35.92 12.52 8.22
C CYS A 13 35.20 12.03 6.95
N GLY A 14 35.88 11.33 6.04
CA GLY A 14 35.31 10.96 4.74
C GLY A 14 34.65 9.58 4.66
N PHE A 15 35.24 8.55 5.30
CA PHE A 15 34.83 7.16 5.08
C PHE A 15 33.73 6.68 6.05
N VAL A 16 33.83 7.07 7.33
CA VAL A 16 32.89 6.65 8.38
C VAL A 16 31.52 7.34 8.22
N VAL A 17 31.52 8.65 7.94
CA VAL A 17 30.31 9.46 7.74
C VAL A 17 29.47 8.98 6.54
N SER A 18 30.11 8.42 5.51
CA SER A 18 29.40 7.86 4.35
C SER A 18 28.67 6.55 4.69
N SER A 19 29.30 5.66 5.45
CA SER A 19 28.72 4.34 5.76
C SER A 19 27.45 4.42 6.61
N GLU A 20 27.43 5.31 7.60
CA GLU A 20 26.27 5.50 8.48
C GLU A 20 25.10 6.17 7.75
N LEU A 21 25.38 7.15 6.89
CA LEU A 21 24.37 7.81 6.07
C LEU A 21 23.75 6.86 5.02
N VAL A 22 24.56 5.95 4.46
CA VAL A 22 24.09 4.89 3.55
C VAL A 22 23.20 3.89 4.31
N LEU A 23 23.56 3.52 5.54
CA LEU A 23 22.75 2.63 6.38
C LEU A 23 21.42 3.29 6.79
N ALA A 24 21.44 4.55 7.24
CA ALA A 24 20.24 5.32 7.56
C ALA A 24 19.34 5.50 6.31
N GLY A 25 19.94 5.78 5.16
CA GLY A 25 19.22 5.93 3.89
C GLY A 25 18.55 4.64 3.42
N THR A 26 19.23 3.50 3.55
CA THR A 26 18.66 2.19 3.19
C THR A 26 17.51 1.79 4.11
N VAL A 27 17.64 1.97 5.42
CA VAL A 27 16.53 1.74 6.37
C VAL A 27 15.36 2.70 6.09
N GLY A 28 15.65 3.95 5.75
CA GLY A 28 14.64 4.94 5.35
C GLY A 28 13.85 4.50 4.11
N VAL A 29 14.54 4.06 3.05
CA VAL A 29 13.87 3.56 1.83
C VAL A 29 13.04 2.31 2.13
N LEU A 30 13.54 1.38 2.94
CA LEU A 30 12.78 0.18 3.35
C LEU A 30 11.51 0.56 4.12
N GLY A 31 11.60 1.55 5.02
CA GLY A 31 10.47 2.08 5.75
C GLY A 31 9.43 2.74 4.84
N LEU A 32 9.88 3.50 3.84
CA LEU A 32 8.98 4.14 2.87
C LEU A 32 8.28 3.12 1.96
N VAL A 33 9.01 2.11 1.47
CA VAL A 33 8.43 1.07 0.61
C VAL A 33 7.41 0.23 1.37
N SER A 34 7.78 -0.27 2.56
CA SER A 34 6.87 -1.05 3.40
C SER A 34 5.67 -0.23 3.87
N GLY A 35 5.88 1.01 4.31
CA GLY A 35 4.82 1.91 4.73
C GLY A 35 3.83 2.25 3.61
N LEU A 36 4.32 2.52 2.39
CA LEU A 36 3.43 2.78 1.26
C LEU A 36 2.63 1.53 0.86
N SER A 37 3.25 0.35 0.90
CA SER A 37 2.56 -0.92 0.62
C SER A 37 1.43 -1.18 1.60
N GLU A 38 1.67 -0.93 2.89
CA GLU A 38 0.68 -1.12 3.95
C GLU A 38 -0.48 -0.13 3.82
N VAL A 39 -0.19 1.15 3.57
CA VAL A 39 -1.22 2.18 3.34
C VAL A 39 -2.08 1.82 2.13
N ALA A 40 -1.47 1.38 1.03
CA ALA A 40 -2.20 0.98 -0.17
C ALA A 40 -3.11 -0.24 0.10
N GLY A 41 -2.61 -1.23 0.83
CA GLY A 41 -3.39 -2.40 1.25
C GLY A 41 -4.59 -2.00 2.10
N ASN A 42 -4.36 -1.25 3.18
CA ASN A 42 -5.41 -0.83 4.11
C ASN A 42 -6.48 0.04 3.44
N VAL A 43 -6.09 0.98 2.57
CA VAL A 43 -7.08 1.78 1.82
C VAL A 43 -7.94 0.89 0.93
N ASN A 44 -7.35 -0.10 0.26
CA ASN A 44 -8.11 -1.01 -0.60
C ASN A 44 -9.05 -1.93 0.20
N GLU A 45 -8.62 -2.41 1.36
CA GLU A 45 -9.46 -3.20 2.26
C GLU A 45 -10.63 -2.39 2.81
N GLU A 46 -10.38 -1.16 3.28
CA GLU A 46 -11.44 -0.27 3.75
C GLU A 46 -12.42 0.11 2.64
N LEU A 47 -11.94 0.34 1.41
CA LEU A 47 -12.84 0.61 0.27
C LEU A 47 -13.67 -0.61 -0.10
N LYS A 48 -13.11 -1.82 0.00
CA LYS A 48 -13.86 -3.07 -0.19
C LYS A 48 -14.92 -3.24 0.90
N ASP A 49 -14.58 -2.96 2.15
CA ASP A 49 -15.49 -3.09 3.28
C ASP A 49 -16.60 -2.04 3.24
N ILE A 50 -16.29 -0.80 2.83
CA ILE A 50 -17.31 0.20 2.49
C ILE A 50 -18.16 -0.28 1.30
N GLY A 51 -17.56 -0.86 0.27
CA GLY A 51 -18.30 -1.41 -0.88
C GLY A 51 -19.28 -2.52 -0.49
N GLN A 52 -18.94 -3.35 0.50
CA GLN A 52 -19.83 -4.37 1.05
C GLN A 52 -20.84 -3.79 2.04
N GLY A 53 -20.45 -2.79 2.83
CA GLY A 53 -21.30 -2.11 3.80
C GLY A 53 -22.35 -1.20 3.15
N VAL A 54 -22.03 -0.59 2.01
CA VAL A 54 -22.99 0.06 1.11
C VAL A 54 -23.76 -1.04 0.37
N ARG A 55 -24.67 -1.67 1.10
CA ARG A 55 -25.60 -2.67 0.55
C ARG A 55 -26.56 -2.01 -0.42
N LEU A 56 -26.19 -2.00 -1.70
CA LEU A 56 -27.10 -1.70 -2.79
C LEU A 56 -27.99 -2.93 -3.01
N ASN A 57 -29.29 -2.79 -2.76
CA ASN A 57 -30.25 -3.84 -3.13
C ASN A 57 -30.31 -3.93 -4.66
N GLN A 58 -29.55 -4.85 -5.24
CA GLN A 58 -29.50 -5.10 -6.68
C GLN A 58 -30.57 -6.11 -7.14
N SER A 59 -31.59 -6.34 -6.32
CA SER A 59 -32.72 -7.19 -6.70
C SER A 59 -33.67 -6.43 -7.63
N TYR A 60 -34.10 -7.06 -8.72
CA TYR A 60 -35.05 -6.48 -9.66
C TYR A 60 -36.22 -7.42 -9.91
N ASN A 61 -37.41 -6.85 -10.06
CA ASN A 61 -38.60 -7.54 -10.51
C ASN A 61 -39.10 -6.91 -11.80
N CYS A 62 -39.57 -7.76 -12.72
CA CYS A 62 -40.32 -7.31 -13.88
C CYS A 62 -41.61 -8.12 -13.96
N ARG A 63 -42.70 -7.42 -14.27
CA ARG A 63 -44.02 -8.02 -14.44
C ARG A 63 -44.37 -8.00 -15.92
N LEU A 64 -44.64 -9.18 -16.47
CA LEU A 64 -45.03 -9.32 -17.87
C LEU A 64 -46.51 -8.95 -18.03
N PRO A 65 -46.92 -8.52 -19.23
CA PRO A 65 -48.33 -8.30 -19.55
C PRO A 65 -49.21 -9.53 -19.34
N SER A 66 -48.63 -10.74 -19.39
CA SER A 66 -49.29 -12.02 -19.07
C SER A 66 -49.57 -12.25 -17.58
N GLY A 67 -49.08 -11.37 -16.70
CA GLY A 67 -49.24 -11.46 -15.24
C GLY A 67 -48.12 -12.21 -14.52
N GLU A 68 -47.26 -12.92 -15.26
CA GLU A 68 -46.07 -13.57 -14.69
C GLU A 68 -45.08 -12.53 -14.18
N THR A 69 -44.52 -12.77 -12.99
CA THR A 69 -43.50 -11.90 -12.40
C THR A 69 -42.18 -12.66 -12.33
N TRP A 70 -41.15 -12.07 -12.91
CA TRP A 70 -39.80 -12.60 -12.89
C TRP A 70 -39.00 -11.74 -11.92
N SER A 71 -38.36 -12.38 -10.95
CA SER A 71 -37.58 -11.71 -9.93
C SER A 71 -36.19 -12.30 -9.88
N PHE A 72 -35.19 -11.44 -9.92
CA PHE A 72 -33.82 -11.79 -9.59
C PHE A 72 -33.55 -11.21 -8.21
N GLN A 73 -33.37 -12.11 -7.25
CA GLN A 73 -33.03 -11.75 -5.88
C GLN A 73 -31.51 -11.78 -5.76
N ASP A 74 -30.92 -10.65 -5.39
CA ASP A 74 -29.51 -10.60 -5.07
C ASP A 74 -29.25 -11.46 -3.82
N SER A 75 -28.22 -12.30 -3.89
CA SER A 75 -27.91 -13.31 -2.86
C SER A 75 -27.34 -12.68 -1.59
N ASP A 76 -26.72 -11.51 -1.73
CA ASP A 76 -26.08 -10.76 -0.64
C ASP A 76 -27.06 -9.80 0.07
N ALA A 77 -28.32 -9.71 -0.39
CA ALA A 77 -29.35 -8.82 0.13
C ALA A 77 -30.11 -9.35 1.38
N ARG A 78 -29.58 -10.37 2.09
CA ARG A 78 -30.14 -10.89 3.35
C ARG A 78 -29.55 -10.21 4.58
#